data_AF-A0A2N2S333-F1
#
_entry.id   AF-A0A2N2S333-F1
#
_cell.length_a   1.000
_cell.length_b   1.000
_cell.length_c   1.000
_cell.angle_alpha   90.00
_cell.angle_beta   90.00
_cell.angle_gamma   90.00
#
_symmetry.space_group_name_H-M   'P 1'
#
loop_
_entity.id
_entity.type
_entity.pdbx_description
1 polymer ?
#
loop_
_entity_poly.entity_id
_entity_poly.type
_entity_poly.pdbx_seq_one_letter_code
_entity_poly.pdbx_strand_id
1 'polypeptide(L)' 'VTHDLSEGFTLGTRLLVFDKVRHDPQAPSAYGARITYDIPLNLDRHATREAVAALPAHVTERLKTA' A
#
# COMPACT_ATOMS: atom_id res chain seq x y z
N VAL A 1 -9.62 -2.15 -2.71
CA VAL A 1 -9.55 -0.71 -3.03
C VAL A 1 -9.92 0.03 -1.76
N THR A 2 -9.09 0.95 -1.31
CA THR A 2 -9.31 1.70 -0.07
C THR A 2 -9.05 3.18 -0.30
N HIS A 3 -9.70 4.01 0.50
CA HIS A 3 -9.42 5.44 0.59
C HIS A 3 -8.48 5.77 1.76
N ASP A 4 -8.12 4.80 2.60
CA ASP A 4 -7.16 4.96 3.67
C ASP A 4 -5.74 4.65 3.18
N LEU A 5 -4.87 5.67 3.23
CA LEU A 5 -3.47 5.53 2.86
C LEU A 5 -2.73 4.57 3.78
N SER A 6 -2.97 4.64 5.09
CA SER A 6 -2.26 3.81 6.08
C SER A 6 -2.53 2.32 5.84
N GLU A 7 -3.78 1.98 5.55
CA GLU A 7 -4.18 0.63 5.18
C GLU A 7 -3.46 0.19 3.89
N GLY A 8 -3.51 1.03 2.84
CA GLY A 8 -2.89 0.74 1.55
C GLY A 8 -1.38 0.50 1.65
N PHE A 9 -0.66 1.32 2.41
CA PHE A 9 0.79 1.16 2.62
C PHE A 9 1.16 -0.02 3.53
N THR A 10 0.24 -0.46 4.39
CA THR A 10 0.51 -1.55 5.33
C THR A 10 0.30 -2.92 4.70
N LEU A 11 -0.77 -3.07 3.90
CA LEU A 11 -1.19 -4.36 3.35
C LEU A 11 -0.79 -4.55 1.88
N GLY A 12 -0.61 -3.45 1.13
CA GLY A 12 -0.32 -3.51 -0.29
C GLY A 12 1.12 -3.94 -0.58
N THR A 13 1.30 -4.65 -1.71
CA THR A 13 2.62 -4.86 -2.33
C THR A 13 2.92 -3.84 -3.42
N ARG A 14 1.89 -3.11 -3.87
CA ARG A 14 1.95 -2.01 -4.83
C ARG A 14 0.73 -1.12 -4.62
N LEU A 15 0.90 0.18 -4.80
CA LEU A 15 -0.19 1.15 -4.75
C LEU A 15 -0.42 1.76 -6.12
N LEU A 16 -1.66 1.67 -6.58
CA LEU A 16 -2.16 2.36 -7.77
C LEU A 16 -3.14 3.43 -7.30
N VAL A 17 -2.79 4.70 -7.54
CA VAL A 17 -3.66 5.82 -7.21
C VAL A 17 -4.43 6.19 -8.47
N PHE A 18 -5.74 6.04 -8.39
CA PHE A 18 -6.65 6.52 -9.41
C PHE A 18 -7.14 7.90 -9.02
N ASP A 19 -6.85 8.88 -9.87
CA ASP A 19 -7.33 10.24 -9.70
C ASP A 19 -7.89 10.76 -11.03
N LYS A 20 -8.61 11.87 -10.93
CA LYS A 20 -9.20 12.56 -12.07
C LYS A 20 -8.10 13.20 -12.91
N VAL A 21 -7.82 12.64 -14.08
CA VAL A 21 -7.04 13.37 -15.09
C VAL A 21 -7.73 13.31 -16.45
N ARG A 22 -8.53 14.34 -16.69
CA ARG A 22 -9.01 14.73 -18.00
C ARG A 22 -9.08 16.26 -18.01
N HIS A 23 -8.23 16.89 -18.82
CA HIS A 23 -8.30 18.32 -19.13
C HIS A 23 -8.93 18.46 -20.51
N ASP A 24 -10.24 18.67 -20.53
CA ASP A 24 -11.03 18.85 -21.74
C ASP A 24 -11.74 20.21 -21.66
N PRO A 25 -11.33 21.21 -22.47
CA PRO A 25 -11.97 22.52 -22.49
C PRO A 25 -13.44 22.49 -22.92
N GLN A 26 -13.84 21.48 -23.71
CA GLN A 26 -15.23 21.33 -24.16
C GLN A 26 -16.10 20.58 -23.14
N ALA A 27 -15.49 19.76 -22.29
CA ALA A 27 -16.20 19.04 -21.22
C ALA A 27 -15.45 19.11 -19.87
N PRO A 28 -15.43 20.29 -19.20
CA PRO A 28 -14.63 20.51 -17.99
C PRO A 28 -15.03 19.63 -16.78
N SER A 29 -16.26 19.10 -16.80
CA SER A 29 -16.81 18.23 -15.76
C SER A 29 -16.63 16.74 -16.04
N ALA A 30 -16.14 16.37 -17.23
CA ALA A 30 -15.87 14.99 -17.57
C ALA A 30 -14.52 14.59 -16.96
N TYR A 31 -14.53 13.59 -16.07
CA TYR A 31 -13.33 13.10 -15.42
C TYR A 31 -13.11 11.62 -15.75
N GLY A 32 -11.89 11.25 -16.12
CA GLY A 32 -11.48 9.86 -16.32
C GLY A 32 -10.79 9.30 -15.08
N ALA A 33 -10.77 7.96 -14.95
CA ALA A 33 -9.96 7.27 -13.95
C ALA A 33 -8.55 7.05 -14.50
N ARG A 34 -7.61 7.95 -14.18
CA ARG A 34 -6.21 7.81 -14.58
C ARG A 34 -5.39 7.31 -13.41
N ILE A 35 -4.48 6.38 -13.65
CA ILE A 35 -3.42 6.05 -12.70
C ILE A 35 -2.47 7.24 -12.65
N THR A 36 -2.55 8.05 -11.60
CA THR A 36 -1.67 9.21 -11.39
C THR A 36 -0.40 8.83 -10.65
N TYR A 37 -0.48 7.77 -9.84
CA TYR A 37 0.68 7.20 -9.18
C TYR A 37 0.69 5.68 -9.28
N ASP A 38 1.89 5.18 -9.52
CA ASP A 38 2.21 3.76 -9.53
C ASP A 38 3.43 3.58 -8.63
N ILE A 39 3.19 3.16 -7.39
CA ILE A 39 4.19 3.13 -6.33
C ILE A 39 4.46 1.67 -5.98
N PRO A 40 5.64 1.11 -6.30
CA PRO A 40 6.02 -0.20 -5.82
C PRO A 40 6.24 -0.13 -4.31
N LEU A 41 5.69 -1.08 -3.56
CA LEU A 41 5.95 -1.20 -2.14
C LEU A 41 6.97 -2.30 -1.88
N ASN A 42 7.68 -2.15 -0.76
CA ASN A 42 8.81 -3.00 -0.45
C ASN A 42 8.33 -4.39 0.02
N LEU A 43 8.30 -5.35 -0.91
CA LEU A 43 7.88 -6.75 -0.68
C LEU A 43 8.68 -7.42 0.45
N ASP A 44 9.94 -7.04 0.62
CA ASP A 44 10.83 -7.58 1.65
C ASP A 44 10.29 -7.33 3.05
N ARG A 45 9.59 -6.20 3.26
CA ARG A 45 8.96 -5.87 4.55
C ARG A 45 7.85 -6.86 4.89
N HIS A 46 7.05 -7.26 3.90
CA HIS A 46 5.96 -8.20 4.10
C HIS A 46 6.50 -9.61 4.36
N ALA A 47 7.47 -10.05 3.56
CA ALA A 47 8.14 -11.34 3.75
C ALA A 47 8.82 -11.43 5.12
N THR A 48 9.49 -10.35 5.56
CA THR A 48 10.10 -10.28 6.90
C THR A 48 9.04 -10.37 7.99
N ARG A 49 7.90 -9.69 7.85
CA ARG A 49 6.79 -9.77 8.81
C ARG A 49 6.21 -11.16 8.91
N GLU A 50 5.98 -11.83 7.78
CA GLU A 50 5.49 -13.21 7.77
C GLU A 50 6.51 -14.17 8.41
N ALA A 51 7.80 -14.01 8.09
CA ALA A 51 8.85 -14.81 8.71
C ALA A 51 8.89 -14.62 10.23
N VAL A 52 8.77 -13.39 10.73
CA VAL A 52 8.71 -13.09 12.17
C VAL A 52 7.41 -13.65 12.79
N ALA A 53 6.29 -13.56 12.10
CA ALA A 53 5.01 -14.11 12.58
C ALA A 53 5.00 -15.64 12.65
N ALA A 54 5.80 -16.32 11.83
CA ALA A 54 5.97 -17.76 11.84
C ALA A 54 6.92 -18.26 12.96
N LEU A 55 7.63 -17.36 13.65
CA LEU A 55 8.53 -17.75 14.74
C LEU A 55 7.75 -18.23 15.97
N PRO A 56 8.27 -19.20 16.74
CA PRO A 56 7.69 -19.61 18.02
C PRO A 56 7.56 -18.43 19.00
N ALA A 57 6.49 -18.44 19.81
CA ALA A 57 6.16 -17.35 20.74
C ALA A 57 7.33 -17.01 21.70
N HIS A 58 8.02 -18.01 22.23
CA HIS A 58 9.14 -17.80 23.16
C HIS A 58 10.34 -17.07 22.52
N VAL A 59 10.48 -17.10 21.18
CA VAL A 59 11.53 -16.36 20.46
C VAL A 59 11.10 -14.91 20.28
N THR A 60 9.84 -14.67 19.90
CA THR A 60 9.31 -13.32 19.66
C THR A 60 9.14 -12.52 20.96
N GLU A 61 8.81 -13.16 22.08
CA GLU A 61 8.72 -12.51 23.39
C GLU A 61 10.09 -12.02 23.88
N ARG A 62 11.14 -12.84 23.76
CA ARG A 62 12.50 -12.45 24.15
C ARG A 62 13.03 -11.26 23.36
N LEU A 63 12.61 -11.10 22.11
CA LEU A 63 13.04 -9.98 21.25
C LEU A 63 12.37 -8.64 21.63
N LYS A 64 11.18 -8.68 22.25
CA LYS A 64 10.43 -7.46 22.62
C LYS A 64 10.89 -6.82 23.94
N THR A 65 11.64 -7.57 24.75
CA THR A 65 12.08 -7.13 26.10
C THR A 65 13.52 -6.57 26.11
N ALA A 66 14.22 -6.58 24.97
CA ALA A 66 15.55 -6.01 24.77
C ALA A 66 15.46 -4.65 24.05
#